data_AF-A0A497N7X8-F1
#
_entry.id   AF-A0A497N7X8-F1
#
_cell.length_a   1.000
_cell.length_b   1.000
_cell.length_c   1.000
_cell.angle_alpha   90.00
_cell.angle_beta   90.00
_cell.angle_gamma   90.00
#
_symmetry.space_group_name_H-M   'P 1'
#
loop_
_entity.id
_entity.type
_entity.pdbx_description
1 polymer ?
#
loop_
_entity_poly.entity_id
_entity_poly.type
_entity_poly.pdbx_seq_one_letter_code
_entity_poly.pdbx_strand_id
1 'polypeptide(L)' 'MYKTLVFAERRGYGGTCCPWCCPMYGRDVKYGEGLCPEAERILSQLITLPCNEYFTREDVEDISTALHKVLNYYRRS' A
#
# COMPACT_ATOMS: atom_id res chain seq x y z
N MET A 1 -2.46 -4.23 0.88
CA MET A 1 -3.25 -5.04 1.83
C MET A 1 -3.07 -6.54 1.60
N TYR A 2 -3.25 -7.08 0.40
CA TYR A 2 -3.18 -8.53 0.17
C TYR A 2 -1.76 -9.13 0.27
N LYS A 3 -0.70 -8.31 0.11
CA LYS A 3 0.70 -8.73 0.27
C LYS A 3 1.18 -8.80 1.74
N THR A 4 0.33 -8.53 2.72
CA THR A 4 0.75 -8.59 4.13
C THR A 4 0.96 -10.03 4.57
N LEU A 5 1.79 -10.24 5.61
CA LEU A 5 2.09 -11.58 6.16
C LEU A 5 0.82 -12.36 6.53
N VAL A 6 -0.22 -11.67 6.99
CA VAL A 6 -1.51 -12.29 7.33
C VAL A 6 -2.11 -13.07 6.15
N PHE A 7 -2.04 -12.52 4.94
CA PHE A 7 -2.60 -13.14 3.73
C PHE A 7 -1.58 -13.98 2.96
N ALA A 8 -0.34 -13.48 2.82
CA ALA A 8 0.73 -14.19 2.12
C ALA A 8 1.12 -15.50 2.82
N GLU A 9 1.15 -15.50 4.16
CA GLU A 9 1.49 -16.67 4.98
C GLU A 9 0.27 -17.32 5.64
N ARG A 10 -0.96 -16.87 5.32
CA ARG A 10 -2.22 -17.46 5.80
C ARG A 10 -2.34 -17.48 7.34
N ARG A 11 -1.78 -16.47 8.01
CA ARG A 11 -1.70 -16.38 9.49
C ARG A 11 -2.96 -15.84 10.18
N GLY A 12 -4.06 -15.63 9.45
CA GLY A 12 -5.24 -14.93 9.98
C GLY A 12 -6.23 -15.76 10.80
N TYR A 13 -6.10 -17.10 10.84
CA TYR A 13 -7.07 -17.95 11.56
C TYR A 13 -6.39 -19.03 12.40
N GLY A 14 -5.87 -18.63 13.57
CA GLY A 14 -5.63 -19.51 14.72
C GLY A 14 -4.88 -20.84 14.46
N GLY A 15 -3.94 -20.87 13.51
CA GLY A 15 -3.19 -22.09 13.17
C GLY A 15 -3.91 -23.09 12.26
N THR A 16 -5.13 -22.77 11.79
CA THR A 16 -5.81 -23.55 10.76
C THR A 16 -5.51 -23.00 9.36
N CYS A 17 -5.57 -23.86 8.33
CA CYS A 17 -5.43 -23.44 6.94
C CYS A 17 -6.71 -22.77 6.37
N CYS A 18 -7.81 -22.72 7.14
CA CYS A 18 -9.06 -22.09 6.70
C CYS A 18 -8.97 -20.56 6.77
N PRO A 19 -9.55 -19.80 5.82
CA PRO A 19 -10.32 -20.24 4.65
C PRO A 19 -9.48 -20.61 3.42
N TRP A 20 -8.15 -20.39 3.44
CA TRP A 20 -7.26 -20.51 2.28
C TRP A 20 -7.12 -21.91 1.68
N CYS A 21 -7.25 -22.94 2.51
CA CYS A 21 -7.11 -24.37 2.15
C CYS A 21 -8.27 -25.19 2.72
N CYS A 22 -9.39 -24.53 3.06
CA CYS A 22 -10.55 -25.19 3.65
C CYS A 22 -11.19 -26.15 2.63
N PRO A 23 -11.39 -27.44 2.97
CA PRO A 23 -12.08 -28.39 2.10
C PRO A 23 -13.47 -27.91 1.68
N MET A 24 -14.16 -27.14 2.54
CA MET A 24 -15.49 -26.59 2.26
C MET A 24 -15.47 -25.44 1.25
N TYR A 25 -14.34 -24.74 1.10
CA TYR A 25 -14.19 -23.64 0.14
C TYR A 25 -13.74 -24.13 -1.23
N GLY A 26 -13.05 -25.28 -1.29
CA GLY A 26 -12.71 -25.99 -2.52
C GLY A 26 -11.72 -25.29 -3.46
N ARG A 27 -11.14 -24.15 -3.06
CA ARG A 27 -10.15 -23.40 -3.85
C ARG A 27 -8.87 -23.20 -3.06
N ASP A 28 -7.73 -23.37 -3.72
CA ASP A 28 -6.41 -22.99 -3.19
C ASP A 28 -6.16 -21.51 -3.49
N VAL A 29 -6.24 -20.66 -2.46
CA VAL A 29 -6.05 -19.21 -2.60
C VAL A 29 -4.60 -18.85 -2.32
N LYS A 30 -3.94 -18.22 -3.29
CA LYS A 30 -2.57 -17.70 -3.16
C LYS A 30 -2.57 -16.19 -3.33
N TYR A 31 -1.78 -15.51 -2.51
CA TYR A 31 -1.60 -14.07 -2.52
C TYR A 31 -0.15 -13.79 -2.92
N GLY A 32 0.05 -13.37 -4.17
CA GLY A 32 1.37 -13.08 -4.73
C GLY A 32 1.29 -11.94 -5.73
N GLU A 33 2.45 -11.46 -6.19
CA GLU A 33 2.51 -10.34 -7.12
C GLU A 33 1.78 -10.62 -8.44
N GLY A 34 1.29 -9.57 -9.10
CA GLY A 34 0.58 -9.68 -10.37
C GLY A 34 -0.90 -10.01 -10.24
N LEU A 35 -1.44 -10.21 -9.03
CA LEU A 35 -2.88 -10.36 -8.82
C LEU A 35 -3.66 -9.07 -9.06
N CYS A 36 -3.01 -7.92 -8.92
CA CYS A 36 -3.60 -6.61 -9.19
C CYS A 36 -2.54 -5.68 -9.80
N PRO A 37 -2.13 -5.93 -11.06
CA PRO A 37 -0.95 -5.30 -11.65
C PRO A 37 -1.08 -3.77 -11.71
N GLU A 38 -2.28 -3.25 -11.96
CA GLU A 38 -2.51 -1.82 -12.02
C GLU A 38 -2.44 -1.15 -10.65
N ALA A 39 -3.01 -1.77 -9.60
CA ALA A 39 -2.87 -1.25 -8.25
C ALA A 39 -1.42 -1.29 -7.78
N GLU A 40 -0.67 -2.34 -8.12
CA GLU A 40 0.75 -2.46 -7.81
C GLU A 40 1.58 -1.37 -8.50
N ARG A 41 1.31 -1.11 -9.79
CA ARG A 41 1.95 -0.05 -10.56
C ARG A 41 1.67 1.33 -9.97
N ILE A 42 0.44 1.60 -9.55
CA ILE A 42 0.09 2.89 -8.93
C ILE A 42 0.78 3.02 -7.57
N LEU A 43 0.76 1.97 -6.74
CA LEU A 43 1.39 1.98 -5.41
C LEU A 43 2.90 2.19 -5.47
N SER A 44 3.59 1.74 -6.53
CA SER A 44 5.02 1.97 -6.70
C SER A 44 5.37 3.41 -7.13
N GLN A 45 4.38 4.18 -7.59
CA GLN A 45 4.53 5.56 -8.05
C GLN A 45 3.92 6.59 -7.08
N LEU A 46 3.22 6.12 -6.04
CA LEU A 46 2.51 6.98 -5.10
C LEU A 46 3.43 7.41 -3.94
N ILE A 47 3.29 8.66 -3.53
CA ILE A 47 3.87 9.20 -2.30
C ILE A 47 2.72 9.62 -1.39
N THR A 48 2.72 9.16 -0.15
CA THR A 48 1.72 9.56 0.85
C THR A 48 2.23 10.76 1.63
N LEU A 49 1.44 11.83 1.67
CA LEU A 49 1.69 13.01 2.49
C LEU A 49 0.86 12.93 3.78
N PRO A 50 1.40 13.39 4.92
CA PRO A 50 0.59 13.56 6.11
C PRO A 50 -0.50 14.60 5.82
N CYS A 51 -1.70 14.34 6.32
CA CYS A 51 -2.81 15.28 6.29
C CYS A 51 -3.64 15.01 7.54
N ASN A 52 -3.72 16.00 8.43
CA ASN A 52 -4.52 15.91 9.64
C ASN A 52 -5.24 17.24 9.92
N GLU A 53 -6.17 17.20 10.84
CA GLU A 53 -7.05 18.31 11.22
C GLU A 53 -6.33 19.46 11.93
N TYR A 54 -5.09 19.26 12.38
CA TYR A 54 -4.28 20.27 13.05
C TYR A 54 -3.46 21.13 12.09
N PHE A 55 -3.48 20.81 10.79
CA PHE A 55 -2.74 21.58 9.80
C PHE A 55 -3.37 22.95 9.60
N THR A 56 -2.54 23.96 9.80
CA THR A 56 -2.85 25.33 9.43
C THR A 56 -2.64 25.52 7.93
N ARG A 57 -3.08 26.68 7.43
CA ARG A 57 -2.78 27.07 6.05
C ARG A 57 -1.26 27.13 5.80
N GLU A 58 -0.49 27.61 6.78
CA GLU A 58 0.96 27.74 6.68
C GLU A 58 1.62 26.37 6.51
N ASP A 59 1.20 25.36 7.28
CA ASP A 59 1.70 23.99 7.14
C ASP A 59 1.50 23.44 5.71
N VAL A 60 0.35 23.73 5.09
CA VAL A 60 0.04 23.28 3.73
C VAL A 60 0.92 24.00 2.69
N GLU A 61 1.13 25.31 2.85
CA GLU A 61 1.99 26.10 1.97
C GLU A 61 3.47 25.65 2.08
N ASP A 62 3.93 25.31 3.28
CA ASP A 62 5.26 24.78 3.53
C ASP A 62 5.46 23.40 2.90
N ILE A 63 4.48 22.50 3.03
CA ILE A 63 4.49 21.19 2.36
C ILE A 63 4.58 21.38 0.83
N SER A 64 3.77 22.27 0.27
CA SER A 64 3.78 22.60 -1.16
C SER A 64 5.15 23.11 -1.62
N THR A 65 5.72 24.06 -0.87
CA THR A 65 7.04 24.65 -1.17
C THR A 65 8.15 23.60 -1.13
N ALA A 66 8.15 22.74 -0.11
CA ALA A 66 9.11 21.66 0.02
C ALA A 66 9.01 20.66 -1.14
N LEU A 67 7.80 20.28 -1.54
CA LEU A 67 7.56 19.41 -2.70
C LEU A 67 8.10 20.02 -3.98
N HIS A 68 7.80 21.29 -4.26
CA HIS A 68 8.30 21.98 -5.43
C HIS A 68 9.84 22.00 -5.48
N LYS A 69 10.50 22.25 -4.34
CA LYS A 69 11.97 22.22 -4.24
C LYS A 69 12.54 20.84 -4.62
N VAL A 70 12.02 19.77 -4.01
CA VAL A 70 12.52 18.41 -4.21
C VAL A 70 12.23 17.92 -5.63
N LEU A 71 11.00 18.14 -6.13
CA LEU A 71 10.63 17.76 -7.49
C LEU A 71 11.48 18.50 -8.53
N ASN A 72 11.74 19.79 -8.35
CA ASN A 72 12.60 20.55 -9.26
C ASN A 72 14.05 20.04 -9.28
N TYR A 73 14.56 19.53 -8.16
CA TYR A 73 15.88 18.91 -8.10
C TYR A 73 15.94 17.62 -8.94
N TYR A 74 15.00 16.69 -8.72
CA TYR A 74 14.97 15.42 -9.45
C TYR A 74 14.53 15.55 -10.91
N ARG A 75 13.78 16.58 -11.31
CA ARG A 75 13.44 16.86 -12.72
C ARG A 75 14.62 17.35 -13.57
N ARG A 76 15.67 17.88 -12.93
CA ARG A 76 16.88 18.39 -13.61
C ARG A 76 17.99 17.34 -13.71
N SER A 77 17.82 16.20 -13.04
CA SER A 77 18.74 15.05 -13.06
C SER A 77 18.31 14.05 -14.12
#